data_AF-A0AAV0P0D2-F1
#
_entry.id   AF-A0AAV0P0D2-F1
#
_cell.length_a   1.000
_cell.length_b   1.000
_cell.length_c   1.000
_cell.angle_alpha   90.00
_cell.angle_beta   90.00
_cell.angle_gamma   90.00
#
_symmetry.space_group_name_H-M   'P 1'
#
loop_
_entity.id
_entity.type
_entity.pdbx_description
1 polymer ?
#
loop_
_entity_poly.entity_id
_entity_poly.type
_entity_poly.pdbx_seq_one_letter_code
_entity_poly.pdbx_strand_id
1 'polypeptide(L)'
;FASRLVTLILSRVVGASVGFRVGGWKCLRDVVVKLKKGSVESVSVGEISVGIRQSLVKLGVAFISKDPKLQLLISDLEIVLRPSSKGTSKKTRTRSGRSHKTQGRGKWMVLANVAKFLSVSVTDLVVKTPKARVEVKDLRLGISKDGSSNPNLFIKLHILPIFVHMGEQRLSCDQPMSSNIRESTSGESSCDSMERSSAPFNCDEFFLSVEFGHDREKGIVIQNVDIRSGEVSLNLNEELLSKKKSSSSSNADKDKGSVPDSVVTKDQEKKNSAIVAVSKYTSMIPEKICFTLPKLDVRFLHQEHNLLLENNIMGFKFKCLKSPSSEDVESTRLDIQMDFSEMHLLREAGISVVEILKVDLVTFFYVPKEASLS
;
A
#
# COMPACT_ATOMS: atom_id res chain seq x y z
N PHE A 1 -1.96 -38.73 11.70
CA PHE A 1 -3.26 -38.99 11.04
C PHE A 1 -4.02 -37.70 10.73
N ALA A 2 -4.26 -36.83 11.74
CA ALA A 2 -4.95 -35.54 11.55
C ALA A 2 -4.29 -34.59 10.52
N SER A 3 -2.95 -34.49 10.52
CA SER A 3 -2.22 -33.67 9.54
C SER A 3 -2.47 -34.13 8.09
N ARG A 4 -2.46 -35.43 7.83
CA ARG A 4 -2.74 -36.01 6.50
C ARG A 4 -4.19 -35.77 6.05
N LEU A 5 -5.15 -35.80 6.97
CA LEU A 5 -6.55 -35.50 6.67
C LEU A 5 -6.74 -34.01 6.34
N VAL A 6 -6.11 -33.11 7.11
CA VAL A 6 -6.15 -31.67 6.87
C VAL A 6 -5.50 -31.33 5.53
N THR A 7 -4.35 -31.91 5.20
CA THR A 7 -3.73 -31.73 3.88
C THR A 7 -4.63 -32.25 2.75
N LEU A 8 -5.35 -33.36 2.96
CA LEU A 8 -6.28 -33.90 1.97
C LEU A 8 -7.49 -32.98 1.76
N ILE A 9 -8.08 -32.45 2.84
CA ILE A 9 -9.21 -31.51 2.76
C ILE A 9 -8.76 -30.20 2.09
N LEU A 10 -7.63 -29.63 2.50
CA LEU A 10 -7.08 -28.41 1.90
C LEU A 10 -6.73 -28.61 0.42
N SER A 11 -6.17 -29.76 0.05
CA SER A 11 -5.86 -30.06 -1.34
C SER A 11 -7.10 -30.14 -2.22
N ARG A 12 -8.23 -30.65 -1.69
CA ARG A 12 -9.49 -30.76 -2.41
C ARG A 12 -10.28 -29.44 -2.48
N VAL A 13 -10.28 -28.67 -1.39
CA VAL A 13 -11.06 -27.42 -1.30
C VAL A 13 -10.32 -26.26 -1.99
N VAL A 14 -9.00 -26.18 -1.84
CA VAL A 14 -8.19 -25.04 -2.30
C VAL A 14 -7.45 -25.36 -3.62
N GLY A 15 -7.32 -26.64 -4.01
CA GLY A 15 -6.54 -27.02 -5.18
C GLY A 15 -5.03 -26.74 -5.02
N ALA A 16 -4.54 -26.73 -3.78
CA ALA A 16 -3.18 -26.40 -3.40
C ALA A 16 -2.46 -27.59 -2.78
N SER A 17 -1.13 -27.65 -2.92
CA SER A 17 -0.29 -28.56 -2.14
C SER A 17 0.14 -27.84 -0.88
N VAL A 18 -0.19 -28.39 0.29
CA VAL A 18 0.14 -27.79 1.60
C VAL A 18 1.07 -28.73 2.35
N GLY A 19 2.25 -28.26 2.74
CA GLY A 19 3.15 -28.91 3.69
C GLY A 19 3.23 -28.07 4.96
N PHE A 20 3.24 -28.70 6.13
CA PHE A 20 3.45 -28.01 7.41
C PHE A 20 3.97 -28.98 8.47
N ARG A 21 4.66 -28.46 9.47
CA ARG A 21 5.03 -29.16 10.69
C ARG A 21 4.28 -28.55 11.86
N VAL A 22 3.70 -29.40 12.72
CA VAL A 22 2.97 -28.91 13.89
C VAL A 22 3.95 -28.81 15.06
N GLY A 23 4.25 -27.59 15.47
CA GLY A 23 5.13 -27.28 16.61
C GLY A 23 4.32 -27.12 17.91
N GLY A 24 3.64 -28.18 18.35
CA GLY A 24 2.76 -28.14 19.53
C GLY A 24 1.38 -27.50 19.27
N TRP A 25 0.58 -27.27 20.31
CA TRP A 25 -0.82 -26.83 20.18
C TRP A 25 -0.96 -25.39 19.66
N LYS A 26 0.01 -24.51 19.93
CA LYS A 26 -0.10 -23.05 19.69
C LYS A 26 0.79 -22.52 18.57
N CYS A 27 1.53 -23.40 17.89
CA CYS A 27 2.52 -23.01 16.88
C CYS A 27 2.51 -23.99 15.69
N LEU A 28 2.51 -23.43 14.48
CA LEU A 28 2.73 -24.13 13.23
C LEU A 28 4.06 -23.66 12.65
N ARG A 29 4.89 -24.59 12.19
CA ARG A 29 6.20 -24.31 11.60
C ARG A 29 6.27 -24.83 10.17
N ASP A 30 7.14 -24.24 9.37
CA ASP A 30 7.48 -24.66 8.01
C ASP A 30 6.23 -24.85 7.13
N VAL A 31 5.30 -23.89 7.15
CA VAL A 31 4.07 -23.94 6.37
C VAL A 31 4.37 -23.51 4.94
N VAL A 32 4.19 -24.41 3.98
CA VAL A 32 4.39 -24.12 2.56
C VAL A 32 3.15 -24.50 1.78
N VAL A 33 2.54 -23.52 1.12
CA VAL A 33 1.36 -23.67 0.27
C VAL A 33 1.77 -23.38 -1.16
N LYS A 34 1.69 -24.37 -2.04
CA LYS A 34 1.90 -24.21 -3.49
C LYS A 34 0.58 -24.25 -4.23
N LEU A 35 0.26 -23.18 -4.95
CA LEU A 35 -1.00 -22.99 -5.65
C LEU A 35 -0.84 -23.33 -7.13
N LYS A 36 -1.59 -24.33 -7.60
CA LYS A 36 -1.55 -24.76 -9.00
C LYS A 36 -2.23 -23.77 -9.97
N LYS A 37 -3.12 -22.92 -9.46
CA LYS A 37 -3.90 -21.94 -10.24
C LYS A 37 -3.91 -20.58 -9.55
N GLY A 38 -4.07 -19.51 -10.34
CA GLY A 38 -4.20 -18.14 -9.84
C GLY A 38 -2.92 -17.29 -9.98
N SER A 39 -2.95 -16.08 -9.40
CA SER A 39 -1.85 -15.12 -9.48
C SER A 39 -0.71 -15.39 -8.49
N VAL A 40 -0.98 -16.18 -7.45
CA VAL A 40 0.02 -16.59 -6.45
C VAL A 40 0.54 -17.97 -6.85
N GLU A 41 1.85 -18.14 -6.80
CA GLU A 41 2.54 -19.40 -7.06
C GLU A 41 2.75 -20.17 -5.76
N SER A 42 3.32 -19.52 -4.75
CA SER A 42 3.53 -20.11 -3.44
C SER A 42 3.44 -19.09 -2.32
N VAL A 43 3.07 -19.59 -1.14
CA VAL A 43 3.16 -18.89 0.13
C VAL A 43 3.91 -19.79 1.08
N SER A 44 5.01 -19.32 1.65
CA SER A 44 5.78 -20.00 2.69
C SER A 44 5.79 -19.17 3.96
N VAL A 45 5.72 -19.84 5.10
CA VAL A 45 5.72 -19.23 6.43
C VAL A 45 6.61 -20.07 7.33
N GLY A 46 7.65 -19.47 7.90
CA GLY A 46 8.56 -20.15 8.82
C GLY A 46 7.86 -20.55 10.11
N GLU A 47 7.18 -19.61 10.76
CA GLU A 47 6.44 -19.87 12.00
C GLU A 47 5.14 -19.05 12.07
N ILE A 48 4.06 -19.70 12.49
CA ILE A 48 2.81 -19.06 12.90
C ILE A 48 2.60 -19.43 14.36
N SER A 49 2.62 -18.46 15.25
CA SER A 49 2.36 -18.66 16.67
C SER A 49 1.24 -17.76 17.17
N VAL A 50 0.46 -18.27 18.11
CA VAL A 50 -0.62 -17.52 18.76
C VAL A 50 -0.28 -17.34 20.22
N GLY A 51 -0.11 -16.09 20.63
CA GLY A 51 0.23 -15.68 21.99
C GLY A 51 -0.90 -14.84 22.61
N ILE A 52 -0.90 -14.78 23.94
CA ILE A 52 -1.71 -13.79 24.68
C ILE A 52 -0.70 -12.82 25.30
N ARG A 53 -0.75 -11.55 24.91
CA ARG A 53 -0.04 -10.48 25.59
C ARG A 53 -0.93 -9.88 26.68
N GLN A 54 -0.40 -9.73 27.89
CA GLN A 54 -1.01 -8.85 28.88
C GLN A 54 -0.80 -7.40 28.41
N SER A 55 -1.89 -6.64 28.24
CA SER A 55 -1.80 -5.22 27.90
C SER A 55 -1.13 -4.46 29.05
N LEU A 56 0.09 -3.96 28.82
CA LEU A 56 0.81 -3.08 29.74
C LEU A 56 0.51 -1.62 29.41
N VAL A 57 -0.73 -1.18 29.65
CA VAL A 57 -1.05 0.26 29.73
C VAL A 57 -1.38 0.57 31.18
N LYS A 58 -0.43 1.16 31.91
CA LYS A 58 -0.70 1.86 33.17
C LYS A 58 -1.57 3.07 32.83
N LEU A 59 -2.89 2.91 32.90
CA LEU A 59 -3.75 4.04 33.24
C LEU A 59 -3.52 4.36 34.72
N GLY A 60 -3.48 5.66 35.04
CA GLY A 60 -3.18 6.19 36.37
C GLY A 60 -4.09 5.68 37.49
N VAL A 61 -3.93 6.29 38.66
CA VAL A 61 -4.42 5.86 39.98
C VAL A 61 -5.81 5.19 39.92
N ALA A 62 -5.81 3.87 40.18
CA ALA A 62 -6.94 2.94 40.18
C ALA A 62 -7.50 2.54 38.79
N PHE A 63 -7.51 1.21 38.55
CA PHE A 63 -7.94 0.47 37.35
C PHE A 63 -6.88 0.27 36.25
N ILE A 64 -6.05 -0.77 36.45
CA ILE A 64 -5.31 -1.44 35.37
C ILE A 64 -6.34 -1.99 34.38
N SER A 65 -6.46 -1.43 33.18
CA SER A 65 -7.28 -2.04 32.12
C SER A 65 -6.58 -3.33 31.67
N LYS A 66 -7.08 -4.42 32.25
CA LYS A 66 -6.56 -5.80 32.21
C LYS A 66 -6.89 -6.50 30.88
N ASP A 67 -6.96 -5.79 29.76
CA ASP A 67 -7.44 -6.38 28.51
C ASP A 67 -6.35 -7.27 27.86
N PRO A 68 -6.48 -8.61 27.88
CA PRO A 68 -5.50 -9.48 27.24
C PRO A 68 -5.63 -9.35 25.72
N LYS A 69 -4.53 -9.07 25.02
CA LYS A 69 -4.50 -9.05 23.55
C LYS A 69 -4.05 -10.39 23.02
N LEU A 70 -4.92 -11.06 22.27
CA LEU A 70 -4.56 -12.20 21.44
C LEU A 70 -3.69 -11.69 20.29
N GLN A 71 -2.42 -12.10 20.31
CA GLN A 71 -1.44 -11.74 19.30
C GLN A 71 -1.18 -12.93 18.37
N LEU A 72 -1.48 -12.76 17.10
CA LEU A 72 -1.04 -13.66 16.03
C LEU A 72 0.33 -13.17 15.54
N LEU A 73 1.35 -14.01 15.69
CA LEU A 73 2.71 -13.78 15.24
C LEU A 73 2.98 -14.65 14.02
N ILE A 74 3.42 -14.03 12.93
CA ILE A 74 3.79 -14.70 11.69
C ILE A 74 5.24 -14.32 11.39
N SER A 75 6.12 -15.30 11.24
CA SER A 75 7.53 -15.07 10.96
C SER A 75 7.94 -15.71 9.65
N ASP A 76 8.85 -15.05 8.93
CA ASP A 76 9.42 -15.48 7.66
C ASP A 76 8.32 -15.76 6.61
N LEU A 77 7.42 -14.79 6.41
CA LEU A 77 6.33 -14.90 5.44
C LEU A 77 6.85 -14.54 4.05
N GLU A 78 6.95 -15.51 3.17
CA GLU A 78 7.30 -15.30 1.78
C GLU A 78 6.12 -15.61 0.85
N ILE A 79 5.83 -14.69 -0.06
CA ILE A 79 4.77 -14.81 -1.07
C ILE A 79 5.40 -14.65 -2.45
N VAL A 80 5.26 -15.65 -3.31
CA VAL A 80 5.75 -15.62 -4.69
C VAL A 80 4.55 -15.50 -5.64
N LEU A 81 4.56 -14.45 -6.45
CA LEU A 81 3.53 -14.20 -7.47
C LEU A 81 3.99 -14.73 -8.83
N ARG A 82 3.04 -15.32 -9.56
CA ARG A 82 3.27 -15.86 -10.90
C ARG A 82 3.34 -14.73 -11.94
N PRO A 83 4.16 -14.86 -13.00
CA PRO A 83 4.10 -13.99 -14.16
C PRO A 83 2.71 -13.97 -14.77
N SER A 84 2.13 -12.78 -14.89
CA SER A 84 0.87 -12.63 -15.60
C SER A 84 1.12 -12.83 -17.10
N SER A 85 0.81 -14.03 -17.61
CA SER A 85 0.59 -14.19 -19.05
C SER A 85 -0.61 -13.32 -19.42
N LYS A 86 -0.52 -12.50 -20.47
CA LYS A 86 -1.66 -11.79 -21.07
C LYS A 86 -2.66 -12.83 -21.61
N GLY A 87 -3.45 -13.39 -20.71
CA GLY A 87 -4.58 -14.24 -20.99
C GLY A 87 -5.78 -13.55 -20.37
N THR A 88 -6.77 -13.26 -21.19
CA THR A 88 -8.01 -12.57 -20.83
C THR A 88 -8.71 -13.29 -19.68
N SER A 89 -8.38 -12.94 -18.44
CA SER A 89 -9.14 -13.38 -17.29
C SER A 89 -10.49 -12.65 -17.36
N LYS A 90 -11.55 -13.37 -17.76
CA LYS A 90 -12.92 -12.92 -17.51
C LYS A 90 -12.98 -12.57 -16.03
N LYS A 91 -13.14 -11.29 -15.70
CA LYS A 91 -13.50 -10.85 -14.35
C LYS A 91 -14.80 -11.58 -14.03
N THR A 92 -14.73 -12.64 -13.23
CA THR A 92 -15.90 -13.14 -12.53
C THR A 92 -16.28 -12.01 -11.59
N ARG A 93 -17.18 -11.16 -12.07
CA ARG A 93 -17.78 -10.08 -11.32
C ARG A 93 -18.63 -10.79 -10.28
N THR A 94 -18.03 -11.11 -9.13
CA THR A 94 -18.82 -11.39 -7.94
C THR A 94 -19.66 -10.14 -7.75
N ARG A 95 -20.93 -10.23 -8.13
CA ARG A 95 -21.95 -9.30 -7.66
C ARG A 95 -21.95 -9.49 -6.15
N SER A 96 -21.15 -8.70 -5.44
CA SER A 96 -21.36 -8.48 -4.02
C SER A 96 -22.78 -7.96 -3.94
N GLY A 97 -23.70 -8.82 -3.51
CA GLY A 97 -25.08 -8.44 -3.32
C GLY A 97 -25.10 -7.17 -2.48
N ARG A 98 -25.82 -6.15 -2.96
CA ARG A 98 -26.17 -5.00 -2.14
C ARG A 98 -26.90 -5.54 -0.92
N SER A 99 -26.19 -5.71 0.18
CA SER A 99 -26.77 -5.77 1.51
C SER A 99 -26.34 -4.50 2.24
N HIS A 100 -26.84 -3.35 1.79
CA HIS A 100 -27.01 -2.21 2.70
C HIS A 100 -28.17 -2.54 3.65
N LYS A 101 -27.97 -3.54 4.52
CA LYS A 101 -28.64 -3.53 5.81
C LYS A 101 -27.71 -2.74 6.70
N THR A 102 -28.13 -1.55 7.08
CA THR A 102 -27.54 -0.79 8.19
C THR A 102 -27.31 -1.78 9.33
N GLN A 103 -26.03 -2.12 9.56
CA GLN A 103 -25.69 -2.99 10.67
C GLN A 103 -25.98 -2.18 11.93
N GLY A 104 -27.10 -2.49 12.59
CA GLY A 104 -27.51 -1.78 13.78
C GLY A 104 -26.37 -1.71 14.81
N ARG A 105 -26.29 -0.57 15.51
CA ARG A 105 -25.30 -0.21 16.54
C ARG A 105 -24.81 -1.39 17.39
N GLY A 106 -25.72 -2.31 17.76
CA GLY A 106 -25.40 -3.52 18.53
C GLY A 106 -24.43 -4.48 17.84
N LYS A 107 -24.56 -4.74 16.54
CA LYS A 107 -23.68 -5.67 15.81
C LYS A 107 -22.27 -5.11 15.62
N TRP A 108 -22.17 -3.82 15.30
CA TRP A 108 -20.88 -3.12 15.23
C TRP A 108 -20.18 -3.09 16.59
N MET A 109 -20.92 -2.78 17.66
CA MET A 109 -20.39 -2.80 19.02
C MET A 109 -19.83 -4.16 19.43
N VAL A 110 -20.49 -5.27 19.04
CA VAL A 110 -19.98 -6.63 19.29
C VAL A 110 -18.70 -6.89 18.51
N LEU A 111 -18.67 -6.60 17.20
CA LEU A 111 -17.48 -6.80 16.38
C LEU A 111 -16.29 -5.96 16.86
N ALA A 112 -16.52 -4.68 17.17
CA ALA A 112 -15.52 -3.79 17.75
C ALA A 112 -14.99 -4.30 19.11
N ASN A 113 -15.89 -4.82 19.95
CA ASN A 113 -15.53 -5.39 21.26
C ASN A 113 -14.69 -6.66 21.15
N VAL A 114 -14.88 -7.48 20.11
CA VAL A 114 -14.03 -8.65 19.87
C VAL A 114 -12.71 -8.24 19.22
N ALA A 115 -12.79 -7.37 18.21
CA ALA A 115 -11.64 -6.94 17.41
C ALA A 115 -10.57 -6.23 18.26
N LYS A 116 -10.94 -5.48 19.30
CA LYS A 116 -9.97 -4.78 20.18
C LYS A 116 -8.96 -5.70 20.87
N PHE A 117 -9.27 -6.98 20.99
CA PHE A 117 -8.38 -7.98 21.58
C PHE A 117 -7.46 -8.63 20.56
N LEU A 118 -7.65 -8.37 19.26
CA LEU A 118 -6.84 -8.95 18.19
C LEU A 118 -5.68 -8.02 17.84
N SER A 119 -4.50 -8.61 17.74
CA SER A 119 -3.32 -7.98 17.15
C SER A 119 -2.62 -8.99 16.25
N VAL A 120 -2.12 -8.51 15.11
CA VAL A 120 -1.33 -9.31 14.18
C VAL A 120 0.04 -8.66 14.08
N SER A 121 1.10 -9.46 14.14
CA SER A 121 2.45 -9.02 13.87
C SER A 121 3.09 -10.00 12.89
N VAL A 122 3.69 -9.46 11.85
CA VAL A 122 4.39 -10.20 10.80
C VAL A 122 5.84 -9.71 10.81
N THR A 123 6.78 -10.60 11.09
CA THR A 123 8.21 -10.31 11.00
C THR A 123 8.76 -10.95 9.72
N ASP A 124 9.61 -10.22 9.01
CA ASP A 124 10.26 -10.64 7.76
C ASP A 124 9.25 -11.13 6.71
N LEU A 125 8.47 -10.19 6.19
CA LEU A 125 7.59 -10.38 5.05
C LEU A 125 8.36 -10.10 3.75
N VAL A 126 8.36 -11.05 2.84
CA VAL A 126 8.93 -10.92 1.50
C VAL A 126 7.86 -11.23 0.45
N VAL A 127 7.56 -10.27 -0.42
CA VAL A 127 6.69 -10.48 -1.58
C VAL A 127 7.53 -10.42 -2.84
N LYS A 128 7.73 -11.59 -3.45
CA LYS A 128 8.42 -11.73 -4.74
C LYS A 128 7.40 -11.67 -5.85
N THR A 129 7.62 -10.75 -6.77
CA THR A 129 6.90 -10.63 -8.02
C THR A 129 7.89 -10.80 -9.17
N PRO A 130 7.42 -11.06 -10.40
CA PRO A 130 8.30 -11.24 -11.55
C PRO A 130 9.22 -10.04 -11.84
N LYS A 131 8.86 -8.84 -11.36
CA LYS A 131 9.60 -7.60 -11.65
C LYS A 131 10.21 -6.94 -10.43
N ALA A 132 9.76 -7.33 -9.24
CA ALA A 132 10.10 -6.66 -8.01
C ALA A 132 10.03 -7.62 -6.82
N ARG A 133 10.88 -7.38 -5.83
CA ARG A 133 10.82 -7.99 -4.51
C ARG A 133 10.57 -6.88 -3.49
N VAL A 134 9.47 -6.99 -2.77
CA VAL A 134 9.17 -6.12 -1.63
C VAL A 134 9.57 -6.84 -0.36
N GLU A 135 10.36 -6.20 0.49
CA GLU A 135 10.67 -6.67 1.85
C GLU A 135 10.10 -5.73 2.88
N VAL A 136 9.57 -6.30 3.95
CA VAL A 136 9.07 -5.61 5.13
C VAL A 136 9.60 -6.36 6.35
N LYS A 137 10.38 -5.72 7.23
CA LYS A 137 11.01 -6.42 8.36
C LYS A 137 10.08 -6.64 9.54
N ASP A 138 9.22 -5.67 9.85
CA ASP A 138 8.21 -5.77 10.90
C ASP A 138 6.94 -5.06 10.44
N LEU A 139 5.82 -5.75 10.53
CA LEU A 139 4.49 -5.22 10.28
C LEU A 139 3.63 -5.56 11.49
N ARG A 140 3.04 -4.54 12.11
CA ARG A 140 2.19 -4.68 13.28
C ARG A 140 0.85 -4.03 13.02
N LEU A 141 -0.21 -4.82 13.15
CA LEU A 141 -1.59 -4.37 13.12
C LEU A 141 -2.19 -4.54 14.50
N GLY A 142 -2.64 -3.44 15.09
CA GLY A 142 -3.31 -3.41 16.37
C GLY A 142 -4.67 -2.76 16.25
N ILE A 143 -5.65 -3.35 16.93
CA ILE A 143 -6.96 -2.74 17.10
C ILE A 143 -7.10 -2.37 18.58
N SER A 144 -7.70 -1.22 18.84
CA SER A 144 -8.00 -0.75 20.19
C SER A 144 -9.32 0.00 20.21
N LYS A 145 -9.90 0.10 21.40
CA LYS A 145 -11.17 0.79 21.65
C LYS A 145 -10.96 1.71 22.84
N ASP A 146 -11.49 2.93 22.79
CA ASP A 146 -11.50 3.83 23.95
C ASP A 146 -12.54 3.38 25.01
N GLY A 147 -12.37 3.87 26.24
CA GLY A 147 -13.23 3.54 27.37
C GLY A 147 -14.48 4.42 27.50
N SER A 148 -14.79 5.24 26.50
CA SER A 148 -15.87 6.24 26.58
C SER A 148 -17.27 5.63 26.32
N SER A 149 -18.32 6.39 26.62
CA SER A 149 -19.73 6.00 26.42
C SER A 149 -20.14 5.89 24.95
N ASN A 150 -19.37 6.45 24.02
CA ASN A 150 -19.53 6.30 22.57
C ASN A 150 -18.20 5.83 21.97
N PRO A 151 -17.89 4.54 22.08
CA PRO A 151 -16.50 4.16 21.97
C PRO A 151 -16.04 4.05 20.51
N ASN A 152 -15.06 4.86 20.16
CA ASN A 152 -14.38 4.87 18.89
C ASN A 152 -13.42 3.67 18.78
N LEU A 153 -13.39 3.07 17.60
CA LEU A 153 -12.49 1.97 17.28
C LEU A 153 -11.27 2.53 16.54
N PHE A 154 -10.08 2.24 17.05
CA PHE A 154 -8.81 2.64 16.46
C PHE A 154 -8.14 1.44 15.82
N ILE A 155 -7.80 1.56 14.54
CA ILE A 155 -6.97 0.61 13.81
C ILE A 155 -5.62 1.27 13.57
N LYS A 156 -4.56 0.66 14.10
CA LYS A 156 -3.18 1.13 13.94
C LYS A 156 -2.39 0.09 13.17
N LEU A 157 -1.89 0.48 12.01
CA LEU A 157 -0.96 -0.28 11.21
C LEU A 157 0.40 0.41 11.31
N HIS A 158 1.44 -0.36 11.62
CA HIS A 158 2.80 0.10 11.75
C HIS A 158 3.70 -0.83 10.96
N ILE A 159 4.53 -0.29 10.08
CA ILE A 159 5.37 -1.04 9.16
C ILE A 159 6.78 -0.46 9.24
N LEU A 160 7.79 -1.32 9.39
CA LEU A 160 9.18 -0.94 9.61
C LEU A 160 10.13 -1.92 8.95
N PRO A 161 11.22 -1.41 8.40
CA PRO A 161 11.22 -0.63 7.16
C PRO A 161 10.62 -1.39 5.97
N ILE A 162 10.28 -0.65 4.91
CA ILE A 162 9.81 -1.18 3.62
C ILE A 162 10.92 -0.98 2.59
N PHE A 163 11.42 -2.06 2.01
CA PHE A 163 12.33 -2.04 0.88
C PHE A 163 11.65 -2.56 -0.37
N VAL A 164 11.85 -1.90 -1.50
CA VAL A 164 11.43 -2.42 -2.80
C VAL A 164 12.65 -2.54 -3.69
N HIS A 165 12.98 -3.78 -4.04
CA HIS A 165 13.98 -4.11 -5.04
C HIS A 165 13.28 -4.30 -6.38
N MET A 166 13.70 -3.57 -7.41
CA MET A 166 13.23 -3.76 -8.78
C MET A 166 14.37 -4.37 -9.60
N GLY A 167 14.04 -5.31 -10.48
CA GLY A 167 15.00 -5.98 -11.34
C GLY A 167 14.47 -7.31 -11.86
N GLU A 168 14.84 -7.70 -13.07
CA GLU A 168 14.46 -8.97 -13.66
C GLU A 168 15.20 -10.09 -12.91
N GLN A 169 14.50 -10.79 -12.01
CA GLN A 169 15.03 -12.04 -11.44
C GLN A 169 15.09 -13.05 -12.57
N ARG A 170 16.24 -13.13 -13.25
CA ARG A 170 16.54 -14.24 -14.14
C ARG A 170 16.47 -15.52 -13.31
N LEU A 171 15.34 -16.20 -13.43
CA LEU A 171 15.14 -17.54 -12.91
C LEU A 171 16.18 -18.47 -13.54
N SER A 172 16.74 -19.35 -12.71
CA SER A 172 17.49 -20.56 -13.09
C SER A 172 18.93 -20.41 -13.58
N CYS A 173 19.86 -20.87 -12.74
CA CYS A 173 21.12 -21.47 -13.21
C CYS A 173 21.28 -22.84 -12.54
N ASP A 174 20.38 -23.77 -12.85
CA ASP A 174 20.78 -25.18 -12.96
C ASP A 174 21.09 -25.43 -14.45
N GLN A 175 22.26 -25.01 -14.88
CA GLN A 175 22.84 -25.51 -16.12
C GLN A 175 24.36 -25.56 -15.97
N PRO A 176 24.98 -26.76 -16.04
CA PRO A 176 26.39 -26.94 -15.74
C PRO A 176 27.25 -26.23 -16.79
N MET A 177 28.27 -25.51 -16.31
CA MET A 177 29.35 -24.99 -17.13
C MET A 177 29.96 -26.13 -17.95
N SER A 178 29.67 -26.17 -19.25
CA SER A 178 30.54 -26.85 -20.20
C SER A 178 31.59 -25.85 -20.65
N SER A 179 32.79 -26.04 -20.13
CA SER A 179 34.03 -25.48 -20.62
C SER A 179 34.14 -25.58 -22.14
N ASN A 180 34.49 -24.49 -22.82
CA ASN A 180 35.45 -24.55 -23.92
C ASN A 180 36.25 -23.26 -24.00
N ILE A 181 37.54 -23.44 -23.74
CA ILE A 181 38.64 -22.51 -23.90
C ILE A 181 38.76 -22.13 -25.38
N ARG A 182 38.79 -20.83 -25.68
CA ARG A 182 39.64 -20.32 -26.77
C ARG A 182 39.96 -18.84 -26.56
N GLU A 183 41.24 -18.58 -26.42
CA GLU A 183 41.88 -17.27 -26.29
C GLU A 183 41.65 -16.40 -27.53
N SER A 184 41.39 -15.11 -27.29
CA SER A 184 41.90 -14.02 -28.13
C SER A 184 41.77 -12.69 -27.38
N THR A 185 42.92 -12.14 -27.06
CA THR A 185 43.20 -10.85 -26.42
C THR A 185 42.87 -9.65 -27.31
N SER A 186 42.21 -8.62 -26.77
CA SER A 186 42.57 -7.18 -26.90
C SER A 186 41.43 -6.25 -26.45
N GLY A 187 41.74 -5.24 -25.63
CA GLY A 187 40.99 -3.97 -25.57
C GLY A 187 40.21 -3.70 -24.28
N GLU A 188 40.64 -2.67 -23.55
CA GLU A 188 40.15 -2.18 -22.27
C GLU A 188 38.72 -1.61 -22.31
N SER A 189 37.89 -1.98 -21.32
CA SER A 189 37.12 -1.05 -20.46
C SER A 189 36.56 -1.87 -19.27
N SER A 190 37.33 -1.97 -18.19
CA SER A 190 37.22 -1.13 -16.99
C SER A 190 35.82 -1.12 -16.35
N CYS A 191 35.78 -1.76 -15.18
CA CYS A 191 34.87 -1.49 -14.07
C CYS A 191 33.45 -2.06 -14.15
N ASP A 192 33.36 -3.39 -14.15
CA ASP A 192 32.29 -4.08 -13.44
C ASP A 192 32.60 -4.00 -11.92
N SER A 193 32.58 -2.78 -11.37
CA SER A 193 32.76 -2.56 -9.92
C SER A 193 31.39 -2.53 -9.27
N MET A 194 31.05 -3.63 -8.60
CA MET A 194 30.00 -3.78 -7.59
C MET A 194 29.41 -2.45 -7.07
N GLU A 195 28.38 -1.91 -7.72
CA GLU A 195 27.46 -1.04 -7.02
C GLU A 195 26.43 -1.95 -6.36
N ARG A 196 26.69 -2.26 -5.08
CA ARG A 196 25.75 -3.00 -4.21
C ARG A 196 24.37 -2.40 -4.43
N SER A 197 23.47 -3.23 -4.94
CA SER A 197 22.07 -2.95 -5.20
C SER A 197 21.35 -2.37 -3.97
N SER A 198 21.44 -1.05 -3.81
CA SER A 198 20.55 -0.33 -2.90
C SER A 198 19.13 -0.50 -3.42
N ALA A 199 18.17 -0.74 -2.52
CA ALA A 199 16.78 -0.85 -2.93
C ALA A 199 16.38 0.46 -3.62
N PRO A 200 15.86 0.44 -4.87
CA PRO A 200 15.40 1.65 -5.55
C PRO A 200 14.35 2.41 -4.75
N PHE A 201 13.64 1.76 -3.83
CA PHE A 201 12.84 2.46 -2.84
C PHE A 201 13.12 1.91 -1.43
N ASN A 202 13.25 2.84 -0.48
CA ASN A 202 13.28 2.58 0.95
C ASN A 202 12.34 3.55 1.67
N CYS A 203 11.62 3.05 2.66
CA CYS A 203 10.80 3.82 3.59
C CYS A 203 11.06 3.27 5.00
N ASP A 204 11.66 4.09 5.86
CA ASP A 204 12.16 3.63 7.16
C ASP A 204 11.03 3.21 8.11
N GLU A 205 9.91 3.94 8.06
CA GLU A 205 8.74 3.73 8.89
C GLU A 205 7.48 4.14 8.14
N PHE A 206 6.43 3.36 8.25
CA PHE A 206 5.10 3.74 7.81
C PHE A 206 4.08 3.45 8.90
N PHE A 207 3.29 4.46 9.26
CA PHE A 207 2.27 4.38 10.28
C PHE A 207 0.95 4.88 9.73
N LEU A 208 -0.12 4.11 9.95
CA LEU A 208 -1.48 4.46 9.60
C LEU A 208 -2.36 4.26 10.84
N SER A 209 -3.04 5.30 11.27
CA SER A 209 -4.05 5.23 12.33
C SER A 209 -5.39 5.69 11.78
N VAL A 210 -6.40 4.83 11.87
CA VAL A 210 -7.77 5.13 11.44
C VAL A 210 -8.70 5.02 12.63
N GLU A 211 -9.47 6.07 12.88
CA GLU A 211 -10.49 6.15 13.92
C GLU A 211 -11.87 6.02 13.31
N PHE A 212 -12.61 5.00 13.77
CA PHE A 212 -13.98 4.75 13.38
C PHE A 212 -14.91 5.14 14.52
N GLY A 213 -15.85 6.03 14.23
CA GLY A 213 -16.95 6.39 15.11
C GLY A 213 -18.27 5.80 14.64
N HIS A 214 -19.32 6.08 15.41
CA HIS A 214 -20.69 5.73 15.06
C HIS A 214 -21.59 6.95 15.14
N ASP A 215 -22.15 7.33 14.00
CA ASP A 215 -23.19 8.33 13.86
C ASP A 215 -24.58 7.68 13.78
N ARG A 216 -25.61 8.31 14.35
CA ARG A 216 -26.96 7.72 14.41
C ARG A 216 -27.64 7.64 13.05
N GLU A 217 -27.34 8.58 12.16
CA GLU A 217 -27.98 8.72 10.85
C GLU A 217 -27.15 8.05 9.76
N LYS A 218 -25.82 8.20 9.83
CA LYS A 218 -24.85 7.72 8.82
C LYS A 218 -24.25 6.35 9.15
N GLY A 219 -24.46 5.84 10.37
CA GLY A 219 -23.88 4.58 10.82
C GLY A 219 -22.39 4.70 11.12
N ILE A 220 -21.57 3.76 10.63
CA ILE A 220 -20.13 3.78 10.88
C ILE A 220 -19.48 4.88 10.05
N VAL A 221 -18.76 5.77 10.71
CA VAL A 221 -18.07 6.91 10.08
C VAL A 221 -16.58 6.83 10.36
N ILE A 222 -15.77 7.23 9.38
CA ILE A 222 -14.33 7.41 9.57
C ILE A 222 -14.15 8.83 10.09
N GLN A 223 -13.68 8.98 11.33
CA GLN A 223 -13.46 10.29 11.93
C GLN A 223 -12.08 10.81 11.53
N ASN A 224 -11.03 10.15 12.00
CA ASN A 224 -9.66 10.61 11.82
C ASN A 224 -8.84 9.57 11.05
N VAL A 225 -8.09 10.04 10.05
CA VAL A 225 -7.06 9.27 9.35
C VAL A 225 -5.74 9.99 9.53
N ASP A 226 -4.80 9.36 10.23
CA ASP A 226 -3.45 9.86 10.40
C ASP A 226 -2.46 8.91 9.71
N ILE A 227 -1.67 9.47 8.79
CA ILE A 227 -0.67 8.76 8.01
C ILE A 227 0.68 9.42 8.30
N ARG A 228 1.66 8.63 8.73
CA ARG A 228 3.01 9.13 8.96
C ARG A 228 3.96 8.22 8.22
N SER A 229 4.76 8.81 7.34
CA SER A 229 5.87 8.15 6.70
C SER A 229 7.14 8.68 7.35
N GLY A 230 8.10 7.82 7.66
CA GLY A 230 9.47 8.18 8.02
C GLY A 230 10.23 8.70 6.81
N GLU A 231 11.55 8.69 6.87
CA GLU A 231 12.36 9.08 5.72
C GLU A 231 12.13 8.12 4.55
N VAL A 232 11.97 8.69 3.36
CA VAL A 232 11.78 7.93 2.12
C VAL A 232 12.90 8.30 1.17
N SER A 233 13.57 7.28 0.63
CA SER A 233 14.56 7.45 -0.43
C SER A 233 14.17 6.67 -1.67
N LEU A 234 14.25 7.31 -2.82
CA LEU A 234 13.93 6.76 -4.11
C LEU A 234 15.13 6.96 -5.05
N ASN A 235 15.76 5.86 -5.46
CA ASN A 235 16.84 5.84 -6.44
C ASN A 235 16.27 5.37 -7.78
N LEU A 236 16.21 6.30 -8.74
CA LEU A 236 15.66 6.10 -10.06
C LEU A 236 16.77 6.03 -11.11
N ASN A 237 16.51 5.27 -12.16
CA ASN A 237 17.29 5.23 -13.39
C ASN A 237 16.34 5.03 -14.58
N GLU A 238 16.89 4.98 -15.79
CA GLU A 238 16.15 4.81 -17.03
C GLU A 238 15.46 3.45 -17.13
N GLU A 239 16.07 2.40 -16.58
CA GLU A 239 15.51 1.04 -16.62
C GLU A 239 14.14 0.98 -15.93
N LEU A 240 13.97 1.67 -14.81
CA LEU A 240 12.70 1.76 -14.07
C LEU A 240 11.61 2.54 -14.82
N LEU A 241 12.01 3.51 -15.64
CA LEU A 241 11.11 4.37 -16.41
C LEU A 241 10.76 3.78 -17.78
N SER A 242 11.62 2.90 -18.29
CA SER A 242 11.45 2.27 -19.60
C SER A 242 10.25 1.30 -19.59
N LYS A 243 9.07 1.82 -19.95
CA LYS A 243 7.97 0.96 -20.38
C LYS A 243 8.41 0.32 -21.68
N LYS A 244 8.85 -0.95 -21.65
CA LYS A 244 8.99 -1.79 -22.85
C LYS A 244 7.63 -1.81 -23.57
N LYS A 245 7.43 -0.91 -24.53
CA LYS A 245 6.34 -1.01 -25.51
C LYS A 245 6.60 -2.32 -26.23
N SER A 246 5.64 -3.24 -26.19
CA SER A 246 5.63 -4.35 -27.14
C SER A 246 5.61 -3.73 -28.53
N SER A 247 6.71 -3.83 -29.25
CA SER A 247 6.85 -3.42 -30.63
C SER A 247 5.88 -4.25 -31.48
N SER A 248 4.77 -3.64 -31.89
CA SER A 248 3.96 -4.12 -33.00
C SER A 248 3.61 -2.94 -33.89
N SER A 249 4.35 -2.86 -34.99
CA SER A 249 4.05 -2.26 -36.29
C SER A 249 3.63 -0.80 -36.38
N SER A 250 4.57 -0.02 -36.93
CA SER A 250 4.35 1.06 -37.91
C SER A 250 3.05 0.95 -38.71
N ASN A 251 2.33 2.06 -38.82
CA ASN A 251 1.84 2.58 -40.09
C ASN A 251 1.51 4.06 -39.90
N ALA A 252 2.36 4.89 -40.51
CA ALA A 252 2.02 6.27 -40.82
C ALA A 252 1.08 6.30 -42.04
N ASP A 253 0.30 7.37 -42.06
CA ASP A 253 -0.32 7.99 -43.22
C ASP A 253 -1.67 7.46 -43.73
N LYS A 254 -2.71 8.26 -43.47
CA LYS A 254 -3.65 8.76 -44.48
C LYS A 254 -4.36 9.99 -43.93
N ASP A 255 -3.87 11.14 -44.35
CA ASP A 255 -4.55 12.42 -44.35
C ASP A 255 -5.82 12.36 -45.24
N LYS A 256 -6.94 12.91 -44.73
CA LYS A 256 -7.94 13.72 -45.45
C LYS A 256 -9.17 13.98 -44.57
N GLY A 257 -9.26 15.22 -44.10
CA GLY A 257 -10.42 16.10 -44.26
C GLY A 257 -11.74 15.76 -43.55
N SER A 258 -12.07 16.56 -42.53
CA SER A 258 -13.27 17.41 -42.43
C SER A 258 -13.71 17.57 -40.98
N VAL A 259 -13.73 18.82 -40.52
CA VAL A 259 -14.41 19.25 -39.30
C VAL A 259 -15.91 19.16 -39.55
N PRO A 260 -16.67 18.56 -38.61
CA PRO A 260 -17.88 19.25 -38.18
C PRO A 260 -18.03 19.31 -36.66
N ASP A 261 -18.63 20.40 -36.22
CA ASP A 261 -19.03 20.78 -34.87
C ASP A 261 -19.56 19.61 -34.02
N SER A 262 -18.77 19.16 -33.06
CA SER A 262 -19.25 18.30 -31.94
C SER A 262 -18.45 18.48 -30.66
N VAL A 263 -17.64 19.54 -30.55
CA VAL A 263 -16.67 19.73 -29.46
C VAL A 263 -17.34 20.24 -28.16
N VAL A 264 -18.56 20.77 -28.20
CA VAL A 264 -19.19 21.38 -27.01
C VAL A 264 -19.89 20.36 -26.11
N THR A 265 -20.39 19.23 -26.63
CA THR A 265 -21.21 18.28 -25.84
C THR A 265 -20.42 17.19 -25.12
N LYS A 266 -19.22 16.82 -25.59
CA LYS A 266 -18.40 15.76 -24.98
C LYS A 266 -17.67 16.16 -23.70
N ASP A 267 -17.33 17.44 -23.53
CA ASP A 267 -16.63 17.91 -22.33
C ASP A 267 -17.55 18.08 -21.12
N GLN A 268 -18.84 18.34 -21.36
CA GLN A 268 -19.85 18.47 -20.31
C GLN A 268 -20.27 17.09 -19.75
N GLU A 269 -20.38 16.06 -20.60
CA GLU A 269 -20.64 14.68 -20.16
C GLU A 269 -19.49 14.10 -19.34
N LYS A 270 -18.23 14.39 -19.71
CA LYS A 270 -17.06 13.97 -18.91
C LYS A 270 -17.01 14.66 -17.55
N LYS A 271 -17.26 15.98 -17.47
CA LYS A 271 -17.34 16.72 -16.19
C LYS A 271 -18.47 16.20 -15.30
N ASN A 272 -19.65 15.94 -15.86
CA ASN A 272 -20.78 15.40 -15.10
C ASN A 272 -20.52 13.98 -14.59
N SER A 273 -19.82 13.13 -15.36
CA SER A 273 -19.45 11.78 -14.92
C SER A 273 -18.44 11.78 -13.76
N ALA A 274 -17.51 12.75 -13.74
CA ALA A 274 -16.53 12.91 -12.66
C ALA A 274 -17.18 13.45 -11.38
N ILE A 275 -18.08 14.43 -11.50
CA ILE A 275 -18.82 15.00 -10.36
C ILE A 275 -19.74 13.94 -9.72
N VAL A 276 -20.41 13.13 -10.53
CA VAL A 276 -21.26 12.00 -10.05
C VAL A 276 -20.43 10.86 -9.45
N ALA A 277 -19.18 10.67 -9.88
CA ALA A 277 -18.27 9.73 -9.23
C ALA A 277 -17.82 10.27 -7.86
N VAL A 278 -17.49 11.56 -7.77
CA VAL A 278 -17.08 12.20 -6.52
C VAL A 278 -18.24 12.22 -5.52
N SER A 279 -19.47 12.56 -5.95
CA SER A 279 -20.68 12.63 -5.11
C SER A 279 -20.95 11.32 -4.36
N LYS A 280 -20.71 10.17 -5.00
CA LYS A 280 -20.93 8.83 -4.42
C LYS A 280 -19.98 8.49 -3.28
N TYR A 281 -18.80 9.12 -3.20
CA TYR A 281 -17.79 8.85 -2.17
C TYR A 281 -17.71 9.95 -1.11
N THR A 282 -18.50 11.01 -1.22
CA THR A 282 -18.51 12.16 -0.29
C THR A 282 -18.85 11.76 1.16
N SER A 283 -19.71 10.74 1.31
CA SER A 283 -20.07 10.15 2.60
C SER A 283 -18.93 9.36 3.26
N MET A 284 -17.93 8.93 2.48
CA MET A 284 -16.75 8.20 2.95
C MET A 284 -15.56 9.10 3.28
N ILE A 285 -15.64 10.40 2.99
CA ILE A 285 -14.56 11.35 3.31
C ILE A 285 -14.49 11.51 4.83
N PRO A 286 -13.32 11.22 5.44
CA PRO A 286 -13.10 11.39 6.89
C PRO A 286 -13.32 12.83 7.38
N GLU A 287 -13.53 12.99 8.69
CA GLU A 287 -13.61 14.32 9.32
C GLU A 287 -12.27 15.04 9.31
N LYS A 288 -11.17 14.31 9.51
CA LYS A 288 -9.82 14.83 9.46
C LYS A 288 -8.88 13.81 8.82
N ILE A 289 -8.03 14.31 7.93
CA ILE A 289 -6.92 13.57 7.35
C ILE A 289 -5.63 14.32 7.68
N CYS A 290 -4.64 13.61 8.20
CA CYS A 290 -3.29 14.13 8.40
C CYS A 290 -2.31 13.22 7.71
N PHE A 291 -1.36 13.80 7.01
CA PHE A 291 -0.22 13.11 6.43
C PHE A 291 1.06 13.86 6.77
N THR A 292 2.11 13.15 7.19
CA THR A 292 3.41 13.73 7.49
C THR A 292 4.53 12.91 6.87
N LEU A 293 5.53 13.60 6.33
CA LEU A 293 6.72 13.04 5.71
C LEU A 293 7.91 13.97 6.04
N PRO A 294 8.84 13.54 6.91
CA PRO A 294 9.94 14.39 7.37
C PRO A 294 10.94 14.67 6.25
N LYS A 295 11.22 13.69 5.40
CA LYS A 295 12.22 13.78 4.33
C LYS A 295 11.89 12.84 3.18
N LEU A 296 11.97 13.36 1.97
CA LEU A 296 11.90 12.62 0.72
C LEU A 296 13.13 12.93 -0.11
N ASP A 297 13.98 11.92 -0.28
CA ASP A 297 15.17 11.98 -1.14
C ASP A 297 14.85 11.25 -2.45
N VAL A 298 14.92 11.97 -3.57
CA VAL A 298 14.75 11.42 -4.92
C VAL A 298 16.03 11.64 -5.69
N ARG A 299 16.72 10.53 -5.99
CA ARG A 299 17.91 10.51 -6.83
C ARG A 299 17.56 9.94 -8.19
N PHE A 300 18.05 10.56 -9.24
CA PHE A 300 17.97 10.04 -10.59
C PHE A 300 19.38 9.95 -11.18
N LEU A 301 19.79 8.73 -11.50
CA LEU A 301 21.05 8.46 -12.19
C LEU A 301 20.76 8.26 -13.67
N HIS A 302 21.31 9.14 -14.50
CA HIS A 302 21.35 8.96 -15.95
C HIS A 302 22.60 8.15 -16.32
N GLN A 303 22.45 6.88 -16.65
CA GLN A 303 23.54 5.93 -16.88
C GLN A 303 24.42 6.30 -18.08
N GLU A 304 23.85 6.83 -19.17
CA GLU A 304 24.61 7.13 -20.40
C GLU A 304 25.59 8.31 -20.23
N HIS A 305 25.24 9.30 -19.41
CA HIS A 305 26.07 10.48 -19.18
C HIS A 305 26.62 10.56 -17.74
N ASN A 306 26.37 9.53 -16.92
CA ASN A 306 26.72 9.48 -15.51
C ASN A 306 26.32 10.74 -14.73
N LEU A 307 25.13 11.28 -15.04
CA LEU A 307 24.60 12.48 -14.39
C LEU A 307 23.72 12.04 -13.22
N LEU A 308 24.08 12.46 -12.01
CA LEU A 308 23.30 12.23 -10.80
C LEU A 308 22.56 13.51 -10.43
N LEU A 309 21.23 13.44 -10.53
CA LEU A 309 20.34 14.52 -10.12
C LEU A 309 19.71 14.17 -8.78
N GLU A 310 19.88 15.02 -7.77
CA GLU A 310 19.24 14.81 -6.47
C GLU A 310 18.17 15.87 -6.19
N ASN A 311 17.04 15.43 -5.64
CA ASN A 311 15.99 16.30 -5.15
C ASN A 311 15.68 15.89 -3.71
N ASN A 312 15.60 16.86 -2.83
CA ASN A 312 15.33 16.65 -1.42
C ASN A 312 14.14 17.54 -1.03
N ILE A 313 13.10 16.93 -0.45
CA ILE A 313 11.91 17.63 0.04
C ILE A 313 11.78 17.30 1.52
N MET A 314 11.71 18.32 2.37
CA MET A 314 11.69 18.18 3.83
C MET A 314 10.44 18.78 4.46
N GLY A 315 10.03 18.15 5.55
CA GLY A 315 8.97 18.61 6.43
C GLY A 315 7.61 18.76 5.73
N PHE A 316 7.29 17.85 4.81
CA PHE A 316 6.00 17.83 4.15
C PHE A 316 4.89 17.41 5.14
N LYS A 317 3.89 18.27 5.26
CA LYS A 317 2.71 18.07 6.10
C LYS A 317 1.48 18.37 5.28
N PHE A 318 0.51 17.48 5.33
CA PHE A 318 -0.78 17.66 4.72
C PHE A 318 -1.86 17.49 5.78
N LYS A 319 -2.83 18.39 5.80
CA LYS A 319 -3.98 18.36 6.68
C LYS A 319 -5.22 18.69 5.88
N CYS A 320 -6.22 17.83 5.97
CA CYS A 320 -7.54 18.08 5.44
C CYS A 320 -8.55 18.02 6.59
N LEU A 321 -9.39 19.03 6.69
CA LEU A 321 -10.48 19.11 7.65
C LEU A 321 -11.80 19.20 6.91
N LYS A 322 -12.77 18.42 7.34
CA LYS A 322 -14.12 18.44 6.83
C LYS A 322 -15.01 19.22 7.80
N SER A 323 -15.66 20.25 7.29
CA SER A 323 -16.57 21.11 8.02
C SER A 323 -17.96 21.13 7.35
N PRO A 324 -19.05 21.23 8.14
CA PRO A 324 -20.36 21.52 7.56
C PRO A 324 -20.35 22.94 6.99
N SER A 325 -20.97 23.17 5.82
CA SER A 325 -21.12 24.53 5.29
C SER A 325 -22.06 25.35 6.19
N SER A 326 -21.70 26.59 6.48
CA SER A 326 -22.47 27.50 7.34
C SER A 326 -23.55 28.30 6.59
N GLU A 327 -23.53 28.28 5.26
CA GLU A 327 -24.52 28.94 4.40
C GLU A 327 -25.47 27.87 3.84
N ASP A 328 -26.77 28.20 3.75
CA ASP A 328 -27.99 27.40 3.51
C ASP A 328 -28.04 26.44 2.29
N VAL A 329 -26.90 25.93 1.84
CA VAL A 329 -26.78 24.91 0.80
C VAL A 329 -26.19 23.67 1.45
N GLU A 330 -26.84 22.52 1.29
CA GLU A 330 -26.44 21.21 1.81
C GLU A 330 -25.10 20.71 1.23
N SER A 331 -24.00 21.42 1.51
CA SER A 331 -22.66 21.11 1.00
C SER A 331 -21.72 20.78 2.15
N THR A 332 -20.65 20.06 1.84
CA THR A 332 -19.58 19.78 2.77
C THR A 332 -18.37 20.60 2.33
N ARG A 333 -17.79 21.38 3.23
CA ARG A 333 -16.57 22.13 2.95
C ARG A 333 -15.36 21.30 3.37
N LEU A 334 -14.35 21.25 2.52
CA LEU A 334 -13.07 20.61 2.79
C LEU A 334 -11.98 21.68 2.80
N ASP A 335 -11.39 21.91 3.97
CA ASP A 335 -10.27 22.81 4.18
C ASP A 335 -8.97 22.01 4.09
N ILE A 336 -8.18 22.28 3.07
CA ILE A 336 -6.87 21.66 2.84
C ILE A 336 -5.77 22.65 3.21
N GLN A 337 -4.81 22.16 3.97
CA GLN A 337 -3.55 22.80 4.24
C GLN A 337 -2.41 21.86 3.85
N MET A 338 -1.42 22.37 3.12
CA MET A 338 -0.17 21.68 2.83
C MET A 338 1.00 22.61 3.18
N ASP A 339 1.95 22.10 3.94
CA ASP A 339 3.15 22.83 4.33
C ASP A 339 4.38 22.02 3.92
N PHE A 340 5.37 22.70 3.35
CA PHE A 340 6.70 22.16 3.06
C PHE A 340 7.71 23.02 3.79
N SER A 341 8.64 22.40 4.52
CA SER A 341 9.66 23.13 5.26
C SER A 341 10.75 23.58 4.29
N GLU A 342 11.40 22.67 3.58
CA GLU A 342 12.49 23.02 2.66
C GLU A 342 12.45 22.11 1.43
N MET A 343 12.78 22.64 0.26
CA MET A 343 12.95 21.86 -0.96
C MET A 343 14.22 22.29 -1.68
N HIS A 344 15.12 21.33 -1.90
CA HIS A 344 16.32 21.50 -2.69
C HIS A 344 16.16 20.68 -3.97
N LEU A 345 16.04 21.36 -5.09
CA LEU A 345 15.77 20.74 -6.38
C LEU A 345 17.00 20.82 -7.27
N LEU A 346 17.14 19.80 -8.12
CA LEU A 346 18.21 19.69 -9.11
C LEU A 346 19.59 19.90 -8.48
N ARG A 347 19.86 19.20 -7.38
CA ARG A 347 21.16 19.29 -6.71
C ARG A 347 22.20 18.50 -7.48
N GLU A 348 23.38 19.09 -7.61
CA GLU A 348 24.59 18.50 -8.16
C GLU A 348 25.79 18.90 -7.29
N ALA A 349 26.63 17.94 -6.91
CA ALA A 349 27.80 18.16 -6.05
C ALA A 349 27.50 18.94 -4.74
N GLY A 350 26.29 18.77 -4.18
CA GLY A 350 25.85 19.44 -2.95
C GLY A 350 25.24 20.83 -3.14
N ILE A 351 25.33 21.40 -4.34
CA ILE A 351 24.77 22.71 -4.70
C ILE A 351 23.38 22.50 -5.30
N SER A 352 22.38 23.19 -4.78
CA SER A 352 21.03 23.17 -5.33
C SER A 352 20.85 24.29 -6.34
N VAL A 353 20.29 23.99 -7.52
CA VAL A 353 19.96 25.03 -8.51
C VAL A 353 18.75 25.84 -8.07
N VAL A 354 17.78 25.18 -7.42
CA VAL A 354 16.59 25.82 -6.88
C VAL A 354 16.42 25.43 -5.42
N GLU A 355 16.32 26.43 -4.55
CA GLU A 355 16.07 26.27 -3.13
C GLU A 355 14.80 27.00 -2.75
N ILE A 356 13.86 26.26 -2.17
CA ILE A 356 12.59 26.79 -1.69
C ILE A 356 12.54 26.54 -0.18
N LEU A 357 12.68 27.61 0.59
CA LEU A 357 12.81 27.55 2.05
C LEU A 357 11.48 27.43 2.80
N LYS A 358 10.35 27.55 2.09
CA LYS A 358 9.01 27.29 2.64
C LYS A 358 7.97 27.32 1.53
N VAL A 359 6.99 26.42 1.58
CA VAL A 359 5.75 26.54 0.80
C VAL A 359 4.58 26.22 1.70
N ASP A 360 3.66 27.17 1.85
CA ASP A 360 2.39 26.96 2.54
C ASP A 360 1.25 27.12 1.52
N LEU A 361 0.41 26.11 1.40
CA LEU A 361 -0.79 26.10 0.57
C LEU A 361 -2.01 25.92 1.45
N VAL A 362 -2.91 26.89 1.43
CA VAL A 362 -4.22 26.80 2.08
C VAL A 362 -5.29 26.97 1.02
N THR A 363 -6.13 25.96 0.85
CA THR A 363 -7.22 25.96 -0.12
C THR A 363 -8.45 25.32 0.48
N PHE A 364 -9.63 25.69 -0.02
CA PHE A 364 -10.88 25.04 0.35
C PHE A 364 -11.69 24.72 -0.89
N PHE A 365 -12.54 23.70 -0.81
CA PHE A 365 -13.47 23.36 -1.88
C PHE A 365 -14.77 22.82 -1.29
N TYR A 366 -15.86 23.04 -2.02
CA TYR A 366 -17.19 22.59 -1.63
C TYR A 366 -17.53 21.30 -2.37
N VAL A 367 -18.04 20.36 -1.60
CA VAL A 367 -18.50 19.07 -2.06
C VAL A 367 -20.03 19.07 -1.95
N PRO A 368 -20.78 19.08 -3.07
CA PRO A 368 -22.23 19.02 -3.03
C PRO A 368 -22.68 17.66 -2.51
N LYS A 369 -23.66 17.63 -1.59
CA LYS A 369 -24.37 16.38 -1.28
C LYS A 369 -25.27 16.03 -2.47
N GLU A 370 -25.49 14.74 -2.71
CA GLU A 370 -26.44 14.30 -3.74
C GLU A 370 -27.79 14.96 -3.46
N ALA A 371 -28.29 15.78 -4.40
CA ALA A 371 -29.68 16.18 -4.40
C ALA A 371 -30.50 14.90 -4.52
N SER A 372 -31.28 14.58 -3.49
CA SER A 372 -32.37 13.62 -3.63
C SER A 372 -33.28 14.17 -4.73
N LEU A 373 -33.21 13.57 -5.92
CA LEU A 373 -34.24 13.74 -6.95
C LEU A 373 -35.54 13.21 -6.34
N SER A 374 -36.33 14.11 -5.75
CA SER A 374 -37.70 13.87 -5.30
C SER A 374 -38.67 13.99 -6.47
#